data_AF-A0A3N5S9U0-F1
#
_entry.id   AF-A0A3N5S9U0-F1
#
_cell.length_a   1.000
_cell.length_b   1.000
_cell.length_c   1.000
_cell.angle_alpha   90.00
_cell.angle_beta   90.00
_cell.angle_gamma   90.00
#
_symmetry.space_group_name_H-M   'P 1'
#
loop_
_entity.id
_entity.type
_entity.pdbx_description
1 polymer ?
#
loop_
_entity_poly.entity_id
_entity_poly.type
_entity_poly.pdbx_seq_one_letter_code
_entity_poly.pdbx_strand_id
1 'polypeptide(L)' 'MRRILIAVDGSNPSINASTIAIDLAKRFDAELIVLHVID' A
#
# COMPACT_ATOMS: atom_id res chain seq x y z
N MET A 1 -16.68 -5.70 1.97
CA MET A 1 -15.40 -5.07 2.39
C MET A 1 -14.50 -4.98 1.16
N ARG A 2 -13.85 -3.83 0.93
CA ARG A 2 -12.80 -3.67 -0.09
C ARG A 2 -11.45 -3.60 0.63
N ARG A 3 -10.46 -4.34 0.13
CA ARG A 3 -9.11 -4.40 0.71
C ARG A 3 -8.08 -4.17 -0.37
N ILE A 4 -7.05 -3.39 -0.04
CA ILE A 4 -5.89 -3.13 -0.90
C ILE A 4 -4.66 -3.65 -0.15
N LEU A 5 -3.89 -4.54 -0.78
CA LEU A 5 -2.60 -5.00 -0.27
C LEU A 5 -1.48 -4.31 -1.04
N ILE A 6 -0.50 -3.76 -0.33
CA ILE A 6 0.74 -3.26 -0.92
C ILE A 6 1.95 -3.90 -0.26
N ALA A 7 2.90 -4.35 -1.09
CA ALA A 7 4.21 -4.79 -0.64
C ALA A 7 5.18 -3.60 -0.62
N VAL A 8 5.96 -3.49 0.45
CA VAL A 8 7.02 -2.48 0.59
C VAL A 8 8.35 -3.16 0.86
N ASP A 9 9.41 -2.65 0.24
CA ASP A 9 10.80 -3.12 0.40
C ASP A 9 11.74 -1.98 0.86
N GLY A 10 11.20 -0.80 1.15
CA GLY A 10 11.96 0.39 1.56
C GLY A 10 12.59 1.18 0.40
N SER A 11 12.51 0.69 -0.85
CA SER A 11 13.00 1.41 -2.02
C SER A 11 12.13 2.63 -2.36
N ASN A 12 12.71 3.63 -3.03
CA ASN A 12 11.95 4.79 -3.53
C ASN A 12 10.73 4.38 -4.40
N PRO A 13 10.82 3.38 -5.30
CA PRO A 13 9.66 2.86 -6.00
C PRO A 13 8.53 2.34 -5.09
N SER A 14 8.85 1.60 -4.02
CA SER A 14 7.80 1.10 -3.12
C SER A 14 7.16 2.20 -2.27
N ILE A 15 7.92 3.25 -1.92
CA ILE A 15 7.38 4.46 -1.29
C ILE A 15 6.45 5.19 -2.26
N ASN A 16 6.83 5.36 -3.52
CA ASN A 16 5.98 5.99 -4.53
C ASN A 16 4.68 5.19 -4.77
N ALA A 17 4.78 3.86 -4.81
CA ALA A 17 3.61 2.99 -4.89
C ALA A 17 2.68 3.14 -3.67
N SER A 18 3.26 3.35 -2.48
CA SER A 18 2.52 3.58 -1.23
C SER A 18 1.67 4.84 -1.28
N THR A 19 2.18 5.93 -1.85
CA THR A 19 1.41 7.16 -2.06
C THR A 19 0.13 6.90 -2.86
N ILE A 20 0.24 6.16 -3.96
CA ILE A 20 -0.92 5.82 -4.81
C ILE A 20 -1.88 4.87 -4.10
N ALA A 21 -1.37 3.87 -3.37
CA ALA A 21 -2.21 2.94 -2.63
C ALA A 21 -3.02 3.63 -1.51
N ILE A 22 -2.44 4.62 -0.84
CA ILE A 22 -3.13 5.46 0.16
C ILE A 22 -4.27 6.24 -0.49
N ASP A 23 -4.04 6.86 -1.65
CA ASP A 23 -5.06 7.63 -2.36
C ASP A 23 -6.22 6.74 -2.84
N LEU A 24 -5.91 5.54 -3.32
CA LEU A 24 -6.93 4.54 -3.69
C LEU A 24 -7.73 4.08 -2.47
N ALA A 25 -7.06 3.79 -1.35
CA ALA A 25 -7.73 3.36 -0.12
C ALA A 25 -8.72 4.41 0.37
N LYS A 26 -8.32 5.69 0.40
CA LYS A 26 -9.19 6.82 0.75
C LYS A 26 -10.37 6.95 -0.23
N ARG A 27 -10.11 6.88 -1.54
CA ARG A 27 -11.15 7.05 -2.57
C ARG A 27 -12.23 5.98 -2.51
N PHE A 28 -11.86 4.75 -2.14
CA PHE A 28 -12.76 3.60 -2.18
C PHE A 28 -13.26 3.16 -0.80
N ASP A 29 -12.94 3.90 0.26
CA ASP A 29 -13.21 3.52 1.65
C ASP A 29 -12.76 2.08 1.92
N ALA A 30 -11.51 1.79 1.50
CA ALA A 30 -10.93 0.46 1.55
C ALA A 30 -9.87 0.36 2.66
N GLU A 31 -9.84 -0.79 3.31
CA GLU A 31 -8.77 -1.16 4.23
C GLU A 31 -7.46 -1.31 3.46
N LEU A 32 -6.41 -0.58 3.87
CA LEU A 32 -5.08 -0.68 3.30
C LEU A 32 -4.20 -1.58 4.19
N ILE A 33 -3.71 -2.67 3.62
CA ILE A 33 -2.81 -3.61 4.26
C ILE A 33 -1.42 -3.39 3.68
N VAL A 34 -0.45 -3.08 4.53
CA VAL A 34 0.96 -2.87 4.16
C VAL A 34 1.76 -4.07 4.63
N LEU A 35 2.51 -4.70 3.72
CA LEU A 35 3.33 -5.88 3.99
C LEU A 35 4.80 -5.60 3.67
N HIS A 36 5.67 -5.85 4.64
CA HIS A 36 7.11 -5.88 4.46
C HIS A 36 7.63 -7.28 4.78
N VAL A 37 8.48 -7.83 3.91
CA VAL A 37 9.13 -9.13 4.11
C VAL A 37 10.55 -8.88 4.58
N ILE A 38 10.90 -9.49 5.71
CA ILE A 38 12.27 -9.55 6.24
C ILE A 38 12.83 -10.94 5.91
N ASP A 39 14.11 -11.00 5.55
CA ASP A 39 14.84 -12.25 5.35
C ASP A 39 15.28 -12.87 6.70
#